data_AF-R9J9G0-F1
#
_entry.id   AF-R9J9G0-F1
#
_cell.length_a   1.000
_cell.length_b   1.000
_cell.length_c   1.000
_cell.angle_alpha   90.00
_cell.angle_beta   90.00
_cell.angle_gamma   90.00
#
_symmetry.space_group_name_H-M   'P 1'
#
loop_
_entity.id
_entity.type
_entity.pdbx_description
1 polymer ?
#
loop_
_entity_poly.entity_id
_entity_poly.type
_entity_poly.pdbx_seq_one_letter_code
_entity_poly.pdbx_strand_id
1 'polypeptide(L)'
;MYWLPKRLAAQYTTHNRIRNYAALRLRLYHSYKLAVNKLLEMEEISVKATGIVRRIDDLGRVVIPKEIRRTLRIRESDPLEIFTDHEGAIILKKYSPIGELGSFAKQYAESLSQVSGHLALIADRDQIIAAAGSNSKQVLGKSVSKALEEKMNSRETVCTSRSDKDYVSVTEDEAEEYQHEVIIPIITQGDVIGAVVLLSAKAGDEMNEVEMKLAQSAAGFLGKQMEQ
;
A
#
# COMPACT_ATOMS: atom_id res chain seq x y z
N MET A 1 -17.71 73.88 16.60
CA MET A 1 -18.12 73.36 17.92
C MET A 1 -19.07 72.19 17.65
N TYR A 2 -18.56 70.95 17.58
CA TYR A 2 -18.58 69.93 18.66
C TYR A 2 -20.02 69.34 18.84
N TRP A 3 -20.32 68.04 18.83
CA TRP A 3 -19.57 66.83 19.18
C TRP A 3 -20.38 65.58 18.72
N LEU A 4 -19.71 64.53 18.23
CA LEU A 4 -20.26 63.17 17.99
C LEU A 4 -20.45 62.41 19.31
N PRO A 5 -21.57 61.70 19.56
CA PRO A 5 -21.58 60.63 20.56
C PRO A 5 -21.04 59.32 19.97
N LYS A 6 -19.73 59.11 20.13
CA LYS A 6 -19.15 57.77 20.21
C LYS A 6 -19.79 57.04 21.40
N ARG A 7 -20.54 55.96 21.15
CA ARG A 7 -20.63 54.75 22.00
C ARG A 7 -21.71 53.84 21.43
N LEU A 8 -21.28 52.80 20.72
CA LEU A 8 -21.88 51.45 20.65
C LEU A 8 -21.26 50.61 19.50
N ALA A 9 -20.00 50.85 19.16
CA ALA A 9 -19.19 49.98 18.33
C ALA A 9 -17.92 49.58 19.09
N ALA A 10 -18.04 48.86 20.23
CA ALA A 10 -16.86 48.38 20.96
C ALA A 10 -17.07 47.21 21.94
N GLN A 11 -18.19 46.47 21.90
CA GLN A 11 -18.37 45.31 22.81
C GLN A 11 -18.69 43.97 22.13
N TYR A 12 -18.83 43.92 20.80
CA TYR A 12 -19.16 42.69 20.07
C TYR A 12 -18.05 42.13 19.16
N THR A 13 -16.82 42.69 19.18
CA THR A 13 -15.77 42.29 18.22
C THR A 13 -14.42 41.86 18.82
N THR A 14 -14.26 41.82 20.15
CA THR A 14 -13.04 41.29 20.80
C THR A 14 -13.22 39.88 21.34
N HIS A 15 -14.37 39.57 21.96
CA HIS A 15 -14.61 38.24 22.56
C HIS A 15 -14.71 37.11 21.51
N ASN A 16 -15.26 37.39 20.32
CA ASN A 16 -15.41 36.38 19.27
C ASN A 16 -14.10 36.14 18.47
N ARG A 17 -13.20 37.14 18.43
CA ARG A 17 -11.87 36.99 17.82
C ARG A 17 -10.96 36.13 18.72
N ILE A 18 -10.93 36.39 20.02
CA ILE A 18 -10.07 35.63 20.97
C ILE A 18 -10.49 34.16 21.05
N ARG A 19 -11.80 33.86 21.05
CA ARG A 19 -12.31 32.47 20.99
C ARG A 19 -11.88 31.74 19.72
N ASN A 20 -11.92 32.42 18.57
CA ASN A 20 -11.45 31.86 17.31
C ASN A 20 -9.93 31.64 17.29
N TYR A 21 -9.12 32.56 17.85
CA TYR A 21 -7.67 32.37 17.96
C TYR A 21 -7.30 31.22 18.89
N ALA A 22 -7.97 31.07 20.03
CA ALA A 22 -7.74 29.95 20.95
C ALA A 22 -8.09 28.61 20.31
N ALA A 23 -9.23 28.53 19.58
CA ALA A 23 -9.64 27.34 18.86
C ALA A 23 -8.69 27.00 17.69
N LEU A 24 -8.24 28.00 16.93
CA LEU A 24 -7.27 27.82 15.85
C LEU A 24 -5.92 27.32 16.39
N ARG A 25 -5.45 27.92 17.50
CA ARG A 25 -4.22 27.52 18.17
C ARG A 25 -4.31 26.12 18.76
N LEU A 26 -5.46 25.74 19.32
CA LEU A 26 -5.69 24.37 19.79
C LEU A 26 -5.71 23.37 18.63
N ARG A 27 -6.34 23.70 17.50
CA ARG A 27 -6.35 22.85 16.29
C ARG A 27 -4.96 22.72 15.67
N LEU A 28 -4.21 23.82 15.58
CA LEU A 28 -2.82 23.80 15.12
C LEU A 28 -1.94 22.98 16.06
N TYR A 29 -2.10 23.14 17.37
CA TYR A 29 -1.38 22.34 18.36
C TYR A 29 -1.76 20.86 18.29
N HIS A 30 -3.04 20.52 18.13
CA HIS A 30 -3.47 19.13 17.95
C HIS A 30 -2.96 18.54 16.64
N SER A 31 -3.05 19.28 15.53
CA SER A 31 -2.55 18.85 14.22
C SER A 31 -1.03 18.66 14.24
N TYR A 32 -0.31 19.60 14.85
CA TYR A 32 1.14 19.50 15.03
C TYR A 32 1.52 18.37 15.97
N LYS A 33 0.81 18.18 17.08
CA LYS A 33 1.03 17.07 18.02
C LYS A 33 0.69 15.72 17.39
N LEU A 34 -0.33 15.64 16.53
CA LEU A 34 -0.63 14.46 15.72
C LEU A 34 0.46 14.21 14.69
N ALA A 35 0.97 15.25 14.00
CA ALA A 35 2.06 15.12 13.05
C ALA A 35 3.38 14.70 13.73
N VAL A 36 3.69 15.28 14.89
CA VAL A 36 4.86 14.95 15.71
C VAL A 36 4.73 13.55 16.31
N ASN A 37 3.57 13.17 16.84
CA ASN A 37 3.36 11.81 17.32
C ASN A 37 3.42 10.80 16.17
N LYS A 38 2.93 11.14 14.98
CA LYS A 38 3.03 10.30 13.78
C LYS A 38 4.49 10.20 13.27
N LEU A 39 5.27 11.26 13.43
CA LEU A 39 6.73 11.26 13.19
C LEU A 39 7.49 10.43 14.24
N LEU A 40 7.06 10.47 15.51
CA LEU A 40 7.64 9.69 16.60
C LEU A 40 7.25 8.20 16.53
N GLU A 41 6.03 7.87 16.08
CA GLU A 41 5.57 6.51 15.81
C GLU A 41 6.32 5.87 14.63
N MET A 42 6.91 6.68 13.73
CA MET A 42 7.75 6.19 12.65
C MET A 42 9.15 5.73 13.12
N GLU A 43 9.50 5.94 14.39
CA GLU A 43 10.86 5.69 14.92
C GLU A 43 10.93 4.81 16.17
N GLU A 44 9.90 4.02 16.50
CA GLU A 44 10.07 2.87 17.41
C GLU A 44 10.13 1.56 16.62
N ILE A 45 11.31 1.28 16.05
CA ILE A 45 11.66 -0.11 15.75
C ILE A 45 11.87 -0.79 17.11
N SER A 46 10.84 -1.46 17.62
CA SER A 46 10.98 -2.35 18.77
C SER A 46 11.97 -3.46 18.41
N VAL A 47 13.25 -3.25 18.75
CA VAL A 47 14.32 -4.21 18.50
C VAL A 47 14.05 -5.45 19.35
N LYS A 48 13.45 -6.47 18.73
CA LYS A 48 13.28 -7.79 19.34
C LYS A 48 14.62 -8.53 19.27
N ALA A 49 15.31 -8.62 20.40
CA ALA A 49 16.52 -9.42 20.51
C ALA A 49 16.18 -10.91 20.34
N THR A 50 16.59 -11.51 19.22
CA THR A 50 16.41 -12.96 18.97
C THR A 50 17.48 -13.81 19.66
N GLY A 51 18.59 -13.20 20.11
CA GLY A 51 19.73 -13.90 20.73
C GLY A 51 20.54 -14.79 19.77
N ILE A 52 20.26 -14.73 18.46
CA ILE A 52 20.90 -15.58 17.46
C ILE A 52 22.22 -14.95 17.00
N VAL A 53 23.33 -15.68 17.17
CA VAL A 53 24.66 -15.26 16.70
C VAL A 53 25.03 -16.00 15.42
N ARG A 54 25.46 -15.27 14.39
CA ARG A 54 25.96 -15.83 13.12
C ARG A 54 27.31 -15.24 12.78
N ARG A 55 28.17 -16.08 12.22
CA ARG A 55 29.47 -15.65 11.69
C ARG A 55 29.28 -15.11 10.27
N ILE A 56 30.05 -14.10 9.95
CA ILE A 56 30.21 -13.59 8.59
C ILE A 56 31.20 -14.51 7.87
N ASP A 57 30.97 -14.77 6.59
CA ASP A 57 31.92 -15.52 5.76
C ASP A 57 33.04 -14.64 5.21
N ASP A 58 33.95 -15.22 4.42
CA ASP A 58 35.11 -14.52 3.86
C ASP A 58 34.73 -13.41 2.85
N LEU A 59 33.47 -13.37 2.39
CA LEU A 59 32.96 -12.41 1.42
C LEU A 59 32.02 -11.36 2.05
N GLY A 60 31.80 -11.39 3.36
CA GLY A 60 30.91 -10.44 4.03
C GLY A 60 29.43 -10.85 4.06
N ARG A 61 29.07 -12.08 3.66
CA ARG A 61 27.69 -12.57 3.67
C ARG A 61 27.31 -13.05 5.06
N VAL A 62 26.06 -12.75 5.46
CA VAL A 62 25.44 -13.25 6.68
C VAL A 62 24.20 -14.08 6.34
N VAL A 63 24.07 -15.25 6.95
CA VAL A 63 22.91 -16.12 6.73
C VAL A 63 21.78 -15.70 7.64
N ILE A 64 20.62 -15.34 7.06
CA ILE A 64 19.38 -15.09 7.80
C ILE A 64 18.78 -16.44 8.24
N PRO A 65 18.61 -16.69 9.56
CA PRO A 65 17.99 -17.90 10.06
C PRO A 65 16.62 -18.18 9.45
N LYS A 66 16.30 -19.47 9.25
CA LYS A 66 15.04 -19.89 8.63
C LYS A 66 13.81 -19.40 9.40
N GLU A 67 13.88 -19.26 10.72
CA GLU A 67 12.77 -18.79 11.55
C GLU A 67 12.41 -17.33 11.21
N ILE A 68 13.43 -16.48 11.08
CA ILE A 68 13.27 -15.07 10.73
C ILE A 68 12.73 -14.96 9.29
N ARG A 69 13.31 -15.72 8.35
CA ARG A 69 12.83 -15.75 6.95
C ARG A 69 11.35 -16.12 6.85
N ARG A 70 10.92 -17.17 7.57
CA ARG A 70 9.51 -17.58 7.60
C ARG A 70 8.60 -16.51 8.20
N THR A 71 9.01 -15.93 9.32
CA THR A 71 8.21 -14.92 10.03
C THR A 71 8.02 -13.66 9.19
N LEU A 72 9.08 -13.21 8.52
CA LEU A 72 9.07 -12.01 7.68
C LEU A 72 8.67 -12.29 6.22
N ARG A 73 8.28 -13.52 5.88
CA ARG A 73 7.98 -13.94 4.50
C ARG A 73 9.09 -13.55 3.51
N ILE A 74 10.36 -13.76 3.88
CA ILE A 74 11.53 -13.52 3.02
C ILE A 74 11.84 -14.80 2.26
N ARG A 75 11.65 -14.75 0.94
CA ARG A 75 11.88 -15.85 -0.01
C ARG A 75 13.30 -15.79 -0.55
N GLU A 76 13.70 -16.81 -1.30
CA GLU A 76 14.98 -16.77 -2.01
C GLU A 76 14.94 -15.68 -3.08
N SER A 77 16.06 -14.98 -3.25
CA SER A 77 16.20 -13.83 -4.16
C SER A 77 15.33 -12.61 -3.84
N ASP A 78 14.61 -12.59 -2.70
CA ASP A 78 13.90 -11.38 -2.28
C ASP A 78 14.91 -10.25 -2.00
N PRO A 79 14.70 -9.05 -2.57
CA PRO A 79 15.56 -7.91 -2.31
C PRO A 79 15.35 -7.40 -0.87
N LEU A 80 16.46 -7.11 -0.21
CA LEU A 80 16.48 -6.51 1.12
C LEU A 80 17.25 -5.19 1.06
N GLU A 81 16.69 -4.16 1.68
CA GLU A 81 17.33 -2.88 1.85
C GLU A 81 18.17 -2.88 3.13
N ILE A 82 19.39 -2.35 3.03
CA ILE A 82 20.37 -2.32 4.12
C ILE A 82 20.53 -0.88 4.59
N PHE A 83 20.19 -0.64 5.86
CA PHE A 83 20.44 0.63 6.53
C PHE A 83 21.52 0.46 7.58
N THR A 84 22.28 1.52 7.82
CA THR A 84 23.25 1.61 8.91
C THR A 84 22.83 2.70 9.87
N ASP A 85 22.73 2.35 11.15
CA ASP A 85 22.45 3.30 12.20
C ASP A 85 23.73 4.02 12.67
N HIS A 86 23.58 5.15 13.36
CA HIS A 86 24.70 5.95 13.89
C HIS A 86 25.47 5.20 14.99
N GLU A 87 24.85 4.24 15.67
CA GLU A 87 25.49 3.35 16.64
C GLU A 87 26.18 2.13 15.99
N GLY A 88 26.18 2.04 14.65
CA GLY A 88 26.80 0.95 13.90
C GLY A 88 25.93 -0.30 13.77
N ALA A 89 24.64 -0.22 14.10
CA ALA A 89 23.70 -1.30 13.86
C ALA A 89 23.38 -1.44 12.37
N ILE A 90 23.23 -2.68 11.89
CA ILE A 90 22.76 -2.97 10.53
C ILE A 90 21.29 -3.36 10.62
N ILE A 91 20.44 -2.63 9.90
CA ILE A 91 19.00 -2.87 9.84
C ILE A 91 18.66 -3.38 8.44
N LEU A 92 18.02 -4.54 8.38
CA LEU A 92 17.52 -5.14 7.13
C LEU A 92 16.02 -4.93 7.04
N LYS A 93 15.55 -4.33 5.95
CA LYS A 93 14.11 -4.20 5.64
C LYS A 93 13.79 -4.90 4.32
N LYS A 94 12.56 -5.38 4.16
CA LYS A 94 12.08 -5.87 2.87
C LYS A 94 12.02 -4.70 1.91
N TYR A 95 12.62 -4.85 0.73
CA TYR A 95 12.47 -3.88 -0.34
C TYR A 95 11.15 -4.14 -1.06
N SER A 96 10.21 -3.20 -0.96
CA SER A 96 8.94 -3.22 -1.71
C SER A 96 8.86 -1.97 -2.59
N PRO A 97 9.38 -2.01 -3.82
CA PRO A 97 9.41 -0.85 -4.70
C PRO A 97 8.01 -0.29 -4.98
N ILE A 98 7.00 -1.18 -5.06
CA ILE A 98 5.62 -0.74 -5.26
C ILE A 98 5.01 -0.17 -3.97
N GLY A 99 5.39 -0.70 -2.79
CA GLY A 99 4.94 -0.18 -1.50
C GLY A 99 5.35 1.28 -1.28
N GLU A 100 6.55 1.66 -1.71
CA GLU A 100 7.05 3.04 -1.65
C GLU A 100 6.29 3.99 -2.60
N LEU A 101 5.68 3.44 -3.65
CA LEU A 101 4.88 4.15 -4.64
C LEU A 101 3.38 4.17 -4.33
N GLY A 102 3.01 3.99 -3.06
CA GLY A 102 1.60 3.90 -2.66
C GLY A 102 0.70 5.01 -3.20
N SER A 103 1.17 6.27 -3.30
CA SER A 103 0.40 7.37 -3.89
C SER A 103 0.18 7.21 -5.41
N PHE A 104 1.16 6.67 -6.11
CA PHE A 104 1.11 6.43 -7.55
C PHE A 104 0.27 5.21 -7.89
N ALA A 105 0.49 4.10 -7.17
CA ALA A 105 -0.34 2.91 -7.26
C ALA A 105 -1.81 3.26 -7.01
N LYS A 106 -2.09 4.10 -6.01
CA LYS A 106 -3.45 4.58 -5.74
C LYS A 106 -4.07 5.31 -6.93
N GLN A 107 -3.37 6.25 -7.55
CA GLN A 107 -3.88 6.98 -8.73
C GLN A 107 -4.16 6.05 -9.92
N TYR A 108 -3.32 5.03 -10.10
CA TYR A 108 -3.53 4.03 -11.14
C TYR A 108 -4.74 3.14 -10.85
N ALA A 109 -4.89 2.66 -9.62
CA ALA A 109 -6.06 1.91 -9.21
C ALA A 109 -7.35 2.73 -9.41
N GLU A 110 -7.34 4.01 -9.03
CA GLU A 110 -8.47 4.94 -9.26
C GLU A 110 -8.82 5.06 -10.75
N SER A 111 -7.80 5.22 -11.60
CA SER A 111 -7.99 5.32 -13.06
C SER A 111 -8.55 4.02 -13.65
N LEU A 112 -8.01 2.87 -13.25
CA LEU A 112 -8.47 1.54 -13.68
C LEU A 112 -9.92 1.30 -13.28
N SER A 113 -10.26 1.60 -12.03
CA SER A 113 -11.63 1.45 -11.52
C SER A 113 -12.61 2.37 -12.23
N GLN A 114 -12.20 3.61 -12.52
CA GLN A 114 -13.04 4.58 -13.24
C GLN A 114 -13.33 4.14 -14.69
N VAL A 115 -12.33 3.58 -15.37
CA VAL A 115 -12.46 3.16 -16.78
C VAL A 115 -13.20 1.83 -16.89
N SER A 116 -12.86 0.86 -16.05
CA SER A 116 -13.45 -0.49 -16.11
C SER A 116 -14.80 -0.59 -15.40
N GLY A 117 -15.08 0.29 -14.42
CA GLY A 117 -16.24 0.15 -13.53
C GLY A 117 -16.07 -0.95 -12.47
N HIS A 118 -14.92 -1.62 -12.43
CA HIS A 118 -14.65 -2.73 -11.52
C HIS A 118 -13.83 -2.30 -10.29
N LEU A 119 -13.73 -3.20 -9.31
CA LEU A 119 -12.79 -3.04 -8.20
C LEU A 119 -11.38 -3.26 -8.75
N ALA A 120 -10.53 -2.24 -8.69
CA ALA A 120 -9.15 -2.32 -9.15
C ALA A 120 -8.21 -2.35 -7.95
N LEU A 121 -7.31 -3.33 -7.93
CA LEU A 121 -6.33 -3.53 -6.88
C LEU A 121 -4.94 -3.55 -7.48
N ILE A 122 -3.98 -3.06 -6.71
CA ILE A 122 -2.56 -3.27 -6.95
C ILE A 122 -2.00 -3.89 -5.68
N ALA A 123 -1.33 -5.02 -5.85
CA ALA A 123 -0.67 -5.76 -4.80
C ALA A 123 0.84 -5.72 -5.01
N ASP A 124 1.59 -5.71 -3.91
CA ASP A 124 2.97 -6.20 -3.94
C ASP A 124 2.97 -7.72 -3.69
N ARG A 125 4.12 -8.29 -3.31
CA ARG A 125 4.26 -9.73 -3.04
C ARG A 125 3.57 -10.21 -1.76
N ASP A 126 3.13 -9.30 -0.89
CA ASP A 126 2.64 -9.63 0.45
C ASP A 126 1.23 -9.08 0.73
N GLN A 127 0.87 -7.93 0.20
CA GLN A 127 -0.39 -7.25 0.53
C GLN A 127 -0.92 -6.37 -0.61
N ILE A 128 -2.21 -6.01 -0.48
CA ILE A 128 -2.84 -5.01 -1.33
C ILE A 128 -2.38 -3.62 -0.91
N ILE A 129 -1.61 -2.95 -1.76
CA ILE A 129 -1.04 -1.63 -1.48
C ILE A 129 -1.91 -0.48 -1.98
N ALA A 130 -2.76 -0.73 -2.97
CA ALA A 130 -3.73 0.23 -3.49
C ALA A 130 -5.01 -0.47 -3.93
N ALA A 131 -6.14 0.19 -3.73
CA ALA A 131 -7.44 -0.31 -4.09
C ALA A 131 -8.38 0.85 -4.44
N ALA A 132 -9.20 0.69 -5.47
CA ALA A 132 -10.21 1.66 -5.86
C ALA A 132 -11.47 0.97 -6.42
N GLY A 133 -12.62 1.64 -6.25
CA GLY A 133 -13.93 1.08 -6.58
C GLY A 133 -14.69 0.59 -5.35
N SER A 134 -15.79 -0.11 -5.60
CA SER A 134 -16.66 -0.67 -4.56
C SER A 134 -15.87 -1.62 -3.66
N ASN A 135 -16.02 -1.46 -2.34
CA ASN A 135 -15.37 -2.29 -1.32
C ASN A 135 -13.83 -2.19 -1.22
N SER A 136 -13.20 -1.25 -1.93
CA SER A 136 -11.76 -0.96 -1.85
C SER A 136 -11.21 -0.79 -0.41
N LYS A 137 -11.97 -0.16 0.48
CA LYS A 137 -11.58 0.01 1.90
C LYS A 137 -11.45 -1.30 2.68
N GLN A 138 -12.17 -2.33 2.27
CA GLN A 138 -12.17 -3.63 2.97
C GLN A 138 -10.99 -4.50 2.54
N VAL A 139 -10.41 -4.23 1.36
CA VAL A 139 -9.34 -5.04 0.77
C VAL A 139 -7.97 -4.37 0.90
N LEU A 140 -7.90 -3.04 0.99
CA LEU A 140 -6.64 -2.32 1.16
C LEU A 140 -5.90 -2.77 2.42
N GLY A 141 -4.62 -3.12 2.28
CA GLY A 141 -3.75 -3.57 3.36
C GLY A 141 -3.93 -5.04 3.76
N LYS A 142 -4.90 -5.77 3.18
CA LYS A 142 -5.01 -7.22 3.41
C LYS A 142 -3.85 -7.96 2.74
N SER A 143 -3.47 -9.07 3.35
CA SER A 143 -2.45 -9.97 2.79
C SER A 143 -2.96 -10.66 1.53
N VAL A 144 -2.08 -10.79 0.53
CA VAL A 144 -2.35 -11.58 -0.67
C VAL A 144 -2.52 -13.05 -0.30
N SER A 145 -3.46 -13.73 -0.95
CA SER A 145 -3.66 -15.15 -0.73
C SER A 145 -2.48 -15.97 -1.28
N LYS A 146 -2.32 -17.22 -0.80
CA LYS A 146 -1.35 -18.15 -1.37
C LYS A 146 -1.61 -18.47 -2.83
N ALA A 147 -2.87 -18.53 -3.24
CA ALA A 147 -3.24 -18.85 -4.62
C ALA A 147 -2.86 -17.70 -5.56
N LEU A 148 -3.07 -16.44 -5.14
CA LEU A 148 -2.61 -15.27 -5.88
C LEU A 148 -1.07 -15.23 -5.94
N GLU A 149 -0.40 -15.53 -4.82
CA GLU A 149 1.06 -15.64 -4.77
C GLU A 149 1.58 -16.69 -5.78
N GLU A 150 0.94 -17.85 -5.87
CA GLU A 150 1.29 -18.89 -6.84
C GLU A 150 1.11 -18.41 -8.29
N LYS A 151 -0.01 -17.74 -8.62
CA LYS A 151 -0.25 -17.14 -9.96
C LYS A 151 0.78 -16.04 -10.30
N MET A 152 1.16 -15.23 -9.31
CA MET A 152 2.24 -14.24 -9.47
C MET A 152 3.58 -14.92 -9.78
N ASN A 153 3.97 -15.90 -8.97
CA ASN A 153 5.26 -16.59 -9.10
C ASN A 153 5.36 -17.40 -10.41
N SER A 154 4.24 -17.97 -10.89
CA SER A 154 4.17 -18.66 -12.19
C SER A 154 4.13 -17.70 -13.38
N ARG A 155 4.05 -16.38 -13.13
CA ARG A 155 3.90 -15.32 -14.15
C ARG A 155 2.65 -15.52 -15.02
N GLU A 156 1.61 -16.07 -14.43
CA GLU A 156 0.39 -16.41 -15.13
C GLU A 156 -0.56 -15.21 -15.19
N THR A 157 -1.04 -14.91 -16.40
CA THR A 157 -2.12 -13.94 -16.61
C THR A 157 -3.45 -14.66 -16.53
N VAL A 158 -4.32 -14.24 -15.63
CA VAL A 158 -5.64 -14.85 -15.39
C VAL A 158 -6.73 -13.90 -15.87
N CYS A 159 -7.74 -14.43 -16.53
CA CYS A 159 -9.00 -13.75 -16.87
C CYS A 159 -10.09 -14.81 -16.79
N THR A 160 -10.75 -14.93 -15.64
CA THR A 160 -11.62 -16.08 -15.35
C THR A 160 -12.90 -15.67 -14.64
N SER A 161 -13.90 -16.53 -14.77
CA SER A 161 -15.11 -16.50 -13.98
C SER A 161 -15.00 -17.44 -12.79
N ARG A 162 -15.84 -17.25 -11.78
CA ARG A 162 -15.85 -18.07 -10.57
C ARG A 162 -16.11 -19.56 -10.82
N SER A 163 -16.77 -19.92 -11.92
CA SER A 163 -16.98 -21.32 -12.31
C SER A 163 -15.73 -22.01 -12.87
N ASP A 164 -14.70 -21.24 -13.23
CA ASP A 164 -13.48 -21.76 -13.81
C ASP A 164 -12.54 -22.32 -12.75
N LYS A 165 -11.76 -23.33 -13.12
CA LYS A 165 -10.81 -23.99 -12.21
C LYS A 165 -9.63 -23.09 -11.82
N ASP A 166 -9.34 -22.11 -12.66
CA ASP A 166 -8.23 -21.17 -12.48
C ASP A 166 -8.61 -19.94 -11.66
N TYR A 167 -9.89 -19.84 -11.24
CA TYR A 167 -10.34 -18.83 -10.30
C TYR A 167 -9.66 -19.01 -8.94
N VAL A 168 -9.10 -17.94 -8.40
CA VAL A 168 -8.40 -17.96 -7.12
C VAL A 168 -8.92 -16.89 -6.17
N SER A 169 -8.76 -17.14 -4.87
CA SER A 169 -8.97 -16.09 -3.89
C SER A 169 -7.88 -15.02 -4.01
N VAL A 170 -8.18 -13.73 -3.89
CA VAL A 170 -7.18 -12.65 -3.99
C VAL A 170 -6.53 -12.34 -2.64
N THR A 171 -7.29 -12.40 -1.55
CA THR A 171 -6.81 -12.08 -0.19
C THR A 171 -6.97 -13.27 0.76
N GLU A 172 -6.14 -13.37 1.81
CA GLU A 172 -6.22 -14.48 2.79
C GLU A 172 -7.59 -14.54 3.51
N ASP A 173 -8.18 -13.38 3.79
CA ASP A 173 -9.48 -13.22 4.47
C ASP A 173 -10.55 -12.67 3.52
N GLU A 174 -10.66 -13.27 2.34
CA GLU A 174 -11.62 -12.84 1.32
C GLU A 174 -13.06 -13.06 1.82
N ALA A 175 -13.69 -11.96 2.21
CA ALA A 175 -15.04 -11.97 2.79
C ALA A 175 -16.15 -11.84 1.73
N GLU A 176 -15.79 -11.34 0.54
CA GLU A 176 -16.71 -11.16 -0.57
C GLU A 176 -16.30 -12.05 -1.72
N GLU A 177 -17.28 -12.73 -2.29
CA GLU A 177 -17.04 -13.66 -3.39
C GLU A 177 -17.29 -12.95 -4.72
N TYR A 178 -16.22 -12.67 -5.47
CA TYR A 178 -16.29 -12.05 -6.78
C TYR A 178 -16.70 -13.07 -7.85
N GLN A 179 -17.38 -12.62 -8.90
CA GLN A 179 -17.84 -13.47 -10.00
C GLN A 179 -16.84 -13.57 -11.14
N HIS A 180 -16.05 -12.50 -11.35
CA HIS A 180 -15.01 -12.46 -12.37
C HIS A 180 -13.75 -11.81 -11.81
N GLU A 181 -12.60 -12.30 -12.28
CA GLU A 181 -11.30 -11.75 -11.93
C GLU A 181 -10.36 -11.66 -13.14
N VAL A 182 -9.55 -10.62 -13.13
CA VAL A 182 -8.37 -10.48 -13.99
C VAL A 182 -7.17 -10.27 -13.10
N ILE A 183 -6.12 -11.07 -13.27
CA ILE A 183 -4.86 -10.96 -12.52
C ILE A 183 -3.72 -10.86 -13.52
N ILE A 184 -2.97 -9.76 -13.46
CA ILE A 184 -1.76 -9.56 -14.26
C ILE A 184 -0.55 -9.30 -13.35
N PRO A 185 0.43 -10.23 -13.31
CA PRO A 185 1.67 -10.02 -12.58
C PRO A 185 2.45 -8.80 -13.11
N ILE A 186 2.98 -7.99 -12.19
CA ILE A 186 3.87 -6.89 -12.49
C ILE A 186 5.30 -7.43 -12.49
N ILE A 187 5.97 -7.33 -13.63
CA ILE A 187 7.32 -7.89 -13.83
C ILE A 187 8.28 -6.76 -14.16
N THR A 188 9.41 -6.73 -13.46
CA THR A 188 10.49 -5.74 -13.61
C THR A 188 11.82 -6.48 -13.64
N GLN A 189 12.64 -6.26 -14.67
CA GLN A 189 13.95 -6.91 -14.82
C GLN A 189 13.96 -8.45 -14.63
N GLY A 190 12.84 -9.12 -14.91
CA GLY A 190 12.67 -10.56 -14.74
C GLY A 190 12.09 -10.99 -13.39
N ASP A 191 11.97 -10.09 -12.42
CA ASP A 191 11.40 -10.35 -11.11
C ASP A 191 9.93 -9.94 -11.05
N VAL A 192 9.09 -10.79 -10.45
CA VAL A 192 7.67 -10.50 -10.24
C VAL A 192 7.54 -9.68 -8.98
N ILE A 193 7.20 -8.40 -9.05
CA ILE A 193 7.20 -7.50 -7.88
C ILE A 193 5.80 -7.30 -7.27
N GLY A 194 4.76 -7.78 -7.94
CA GLY A 194 3.37 -7.64 -7.49
C GLY A 194 2.38 -8.05 -8.57
N ALA A 195 1.15 -7.56 -8.48
CA ALA A 195 0.10 -7.77 -9.47
C ALA A 195 -0.87 -6.59 -9.57
N VAL A 196 -1.44 -6.41 -10.77
CA VAL A 196 -2.66 -5.63 -11.00
C VAL A 196 -3.83 -6.61 -11.04
N VAL A 197 -4.88 -6.33 -10.27
CA VAL A 197 -6.07 -7.20 -10.20
C VAL A 197 -7.32 -6.37 -10.46
N LEU A 198 -8.24 -6.88 -11.29
CA LEU A 198 -9.59 -6.35 -11.45
C LEU A 198 -10.58 -7.40 -10.95
N LEU A 199 -11.57 -6.97 -10.18
CA LEU A 199 -12.61 -7.83 -9.61
C LEU A 199 -14.01 -7.28 -9.88
N SER A 200 -14.90 -8.18 -10.30
CA SER A 200 -16.32 -7.88 -10.48
C SER A 200 -17.18 -8.75 -9.58
N ALA A 201 -18.05 -8.12 -8.79
CA ALA A 201 -19.02 -8.82 -7.94
C ALA A 201 -20.29 -9.23 -8.70
N LYS A 202 -20.47 -8.79 -9.96
CA LYS A 202 -21.71 -8.99 -10.72
C LYS A 202 -21.51 -10.08 -11.77
N ALA A 203 -22.41 -11.06 -11.79
CA ALA A 203 -22.35 -12.15 -12.76
C ALA A 203 -22.48 -11.69 -14.22
N GLY A 204 -23.29 -10.64 -14.47
CA GLY A 204 -23.51 -10.09 -15.82
C GLY A 204 -22.49 -9.04 -16.29
N ASP A 205 -21.40 -8.88 -15.55
CA ASP A 205 -20.35 -7.89 -15.80
C ASP A 205 -19.06 -8.69 -16.07
N GLU A 206 -19.11 -9.47 -17.16
CA GLU A 206 -18.07 -10.40 -17.57
C GLU A 206 -16.81 -9.66 -17.99
N MET A 207 -15.68 -10.10 -17.45
CA MET A 207 -14.37 -9.61 -17.86
C MET A 207 -13.86 -10.43 -19.04
N ASN A 208 -13.31 -9.74 -20.03
CA ASN A 208 -12.81 -10.37 -21.24
C ASN A 208 -11.46 -9.75 -21.65
N GLU A 209 -11.16 -9.77 -22.95
CA GLU A 209 -9.90 -9.26 -23.46
C GLU A 209 -9.69 -7.77 -23.15
N VAL A 210 -10.76 -6.97 -23.06
CA VAL A 210 -10.65 -5.54 -22.77
C VAL A 210 -10.05 -5.30 -21.38
N GLU A 211 -10.62 -5.92 -20.34
CA GLU A 211 -10.14 -5.79 -18.96
C GLU A 211 -8.74 -6.40 -18.81
N MET A 212 -8.49 -7.54 -19.46
CA MET A 212 -7.17 -8.16 -19.50
C MET A 212 -6.11 -7.20 -20.09
N LYS A 213 -6.39 -6.58 -21.24
CA LYS A 213 -5.45 -5.63 -21.88
C LYS A 213 -5.29 -4.35 -21.09
N LEU A 214 -6.35 -3.87 -20.44
CA LEU A 214 -6.32 -2.72 -19.57
C LEU A 214 -5.41 -2.97 -18.35
N ALA A 215 -5.61 -4.08 -17.65
CA ALA A 215 -4.76 -4.49 -16.54
C ALA A 215 -3.31 -4.77 -16.99
N GLN A 216 -3.13 -5.37 -18.18
CA GLN A 216 -1.81 -5.65 -18.75
C GLN A 216 -1.04 -4.38 -19.07
N SER A 217 -1.71 -3.36 -19.60
CA SER A 217 -1.12 -2.04 -19.82
C SER A 217 -0.65 -1.41 -18.51
N ALA A 218 -1.49 -1.45 -17.47
CA ALA A 218 -1.13 -0.95 -16.15
C ALA A 218 0.05 -1.70 -15.54
N ALA A 219 0.05 -3.04 -15.59
CA ALA A 219 1.14 -3.85 -15.04
C ALA A 219 2.47 -3.59 -15.78
N GLY A 220 2.45 -3.51 -17.11
CA GLY A 220 3.65 -3.19 -17.90
C GLY A 220 4.17 -1.78 -17.65
N PHE A 221 3.27 -0.82 -17.43
CA PHE A 221 3.66 0.54 -17.09
C PHE A 221 4.24 0.66 -15.67
N LEU A 222 3.59 0.06 -14.67
CA LEU A 222 4.10 -0.01 -13.30
C LEU A 222 5.46 -0.73 -13.28
N GLY A 223 5.61 -1.83 -14.01
CA GLY A 223 6.88 -2.55 -14.11
C GLY A 223 8.03 -1.68 -14.63
N LYS A 224 7.77 -0.88 -15.68
CA LYS A 224 8.76 0.07 -16.24
C LYS A 224 9.09 1.24 -15.33
N GLN A 225 8.12 1.73 -14.55
CA GLN A 225 8.38 2.81 -13.59
C GLN A 225 9.31 2.36 -12.47
N MET A 226 9.44 1.05 -12.22
CA MET A 226 10.37 0.51 -11.22
C MET A 226 11.80 0.34 -11.76
N GLU A 227 11.99 0.48 -13.07
CA GLU A 227 13.32 0.40 -13.70
C GLU A 227 14.06 1.75 -13.71
N GLN A 228 13.36 2.85 -13.38
CA GLN A 228 13.87 4.22 -13.46
C GLN A 228 14.40 4.74 -12.12
#